data_AF-A0A8J7YVE4-F1
#
_entry.id   AF-A0A8J7YVE4-F1
#
_cell.length_a   1.000
_cell.length_b   1.000
_cell.length_c   1.000
_cell.angle_alpha   90.00
_cell.angle_beta   90.00
_cell.angle_gamma   90.00
#
_symmetry.space_group_name_H-M   'P 1'
#
loop_
_entity.id
_entity.type
_entity.pdbx_description
1 polymer ?
#
loop_
_entity_poly.entity_id
_entity_poly.type
_entity_poly.pdbx_seq_one_letter_code
_entity_poly.pdbx_strand_id
1 'polypeptide(L)' 'DAGNIGYQEMFQTFNMGVGFVVVCRQRSADRVIQSLRTDGLKPSVIGSVEEGHGVTLGEFGVHYDSY' A
#
# COMPACT_ATOMS: atom_id res chain seq x y z
N ASP A 1 -1.38 22.67 15.00
CA ASP A 1 -0.69 21.52 15.62
C ASP A 1 -1.31 20.23 15.12
N ALA A 2 -0.63 19.55 14.18
CA ALA A 2 -1.04 18.19 13.82
C ALA A 2 -0.75 17.33 15.05
N GLY A 3 -1.79 16.67 15.59
CA GLY A 3 -1.69 15.85 16.79
C GLY A 3 -0.50 14.91 16.69
N ASN A 4 0.29 14.82 17.76
CA ASN A 4 1.49 14.01 17.86
C ASN A 4 1.14 12.50 17.82
N ILE A 5 0.65 12.05 16.66
CA ILE A 5 0.12 10.72 16.40
C ILE A 5 1.25 9.88 15.80
N GLY A 6 1.46 8.68 16.33
CA GLY A 6 2.45 7.75 15.80
C GLY A 6 2.05 7.15 14.45
N TYR A 7 3.01 6.71 13.65
CA TYR A 7 2.74 6.11 12.34
C TYR A 7 1.76 4.93 12.38
N GLN A 8 1.84 4.08 13.40
CA GLN A 8 0.91 2.95 13.55
C GLN A 8 -0.56 3.41 13.62
N GLU A 9 -0.86 4.48 14.35
CA GLU A 9 -2.21 5.02 14.45
C GLU A 9 -2.63 5.74 13.16
N MET A 10 -1.68 6.41 12.49
CA MET A 10 -1.91 7.02 11.18
C MET A 10 -2.30 5.97 10.12
N PHE A 11 -1.52 4.90 9.97
CA PHE A 11 -1.78 3.84 8.98
C PHE A 11 -3.03 3.01 9.32
N GLN A 12 -3.41 2.90 10.59
CA GLN A 12 -4.64 2.22 11.00
C GLN A 12 -5.90 3.02 10.64
N THR A 13 -5.82 4.35 10.66
CA THR A 13 -6.99 5.24 10.54
C THR A 13 -7.12 5.86 9.15
N PHE A 14 -6.00 6.17 8.51
CA PHE A 14 -5.96 6.87 7.23
C PHE A 14 -5.43 5.96 6.14
N ASN A 15 -5.93 6.17 4.93
CA ASN A 15 -5.47 5.43 3.74
C ASN A 15 -4.06 5.85 3.27
N MET A 16 -3.47 6.87 3.89
CA MET A 16 -2.14 7.41 3.57
C MET A 16 -1.93 7.72 2.07
N GLY A 17 -3.00 8.13 1.38
CA GLY A 17 -2.98 8.46 -0.05
C GLY A 17 -3.24 7.29 -1.01
N VAL A 18 -3.44 6.06 -0.50
CA VAL A 18 -3.74 4.87 -1.30
C VAL A 18 -5.18 4.43 -1.06
N GLY A 19 -6.08 4.77 -2.00
CA GLY A 19 -7.50 4.43 -1.88
C GLY A 19 -7.86 3.00 -2.31
N PHE A 20 -7.01 2.33 -3.09
CA PHE A 20 -7.29 0.99 -3.61
C PHE A 20 -6.00 0.23 -3.90
N VAL A 21 -6.01 -1.08 -3.65
CA VAL A 21 -4.87 -1.98 -3.87
C VAL A 21 -5.26 -3.10 -4.83
N VAL A 22 -4.43 -3.32 -5.84
CA VAL A 22 -4.54 -4.44 -6.79
C VAL A 22 -3.33 -5.34 -6.62
N VAL A 23 -3.56 -6.64 -6.44
CA VAL A 23 -2.50 -7.65 -6.42
C VAL A 23 -2.44 -8.33 -7.79
N CYS A 24 -1.26 -8.37 -8.40
CA CYS A 24 -1.04 -9.03 -9.68
C CYS A 24 0.33 -9.72 -9.73
N ARG A 25 0.54 -10.56 -10.75
CA ARG A 25 1.86 -11.14 -11.01
C ARG A 25 2.85 -10.03 -11.37
N GLN A 26 4.08 -10.11 -10.86
CA GLN A 26 5.14 -9.12 -11.13
C GLN A 26 5.35 -8.87 -12.62
N ARG A 27 5.37 -9.93 -13.45
CA ARG A 27 5.49 -9.83 -14.92
C ARG A 27 4.33 -9.06 -15.61
N SER A 28 3.23 -8.84 -14.91
CA SER A 28 2.05 -8.14 -15.41
C SER A 28 1.95 -6.70 -14.88
N ALA A 29 2.81 -6.29 -13.94
CA ALA A 29 2.70 -5.01 -13.26
C ALA A 29 2.68 -3.82 -14.24
N ASP A 30 3.61 -3.77 -15.19
CA ASP A 30 3.70 -2.69 -16.18
C ASP A 30 2.43 -2.57 -17.03
N ARG A 31 1.87 -3.71 -17.44
CA ARG A 31 0.63 -3.75 -18.24
C ARG A 31 -0.55 -3.22 -17.43
N VAL A 32 -0.66 -3.63 -16.16
CA VAL A 32 -1.73 -3.16 -15.25
C VAL A 32 -1.61 -1.65 -15.02
N ILE A 33 -0.41 -1.17 -14.71
CA ILE A 33 -0.12 0.26 -14.52
C ILE A 33 -0.49 1.05 -15.77
N GLN A 34 -0.09 0.58 -16.95
CA GLN A 34 -0.38 1.28 -18.20
C GLN A 34 -1.88 1.35 -18.48
N SER A 35 -2.61 0.25 -18.28
CA SER A 35 -4.07 0.22 -18.45
C SER A 35 -4.76 1.24 -17.53
N LEU A 36 -4.42 1.24 -16.24
CA LEU A 36 -5.01 2.16 -15.27
C LEU A 36 -4.65 3.63 -15.56
N ARG A 37 -3.44 3.90 -16.08
CA ARG A 37 -3.06 5.25 -16.52
C ARG A 37 -3.88 5.72 -17.72
N THR A 38 -4.20 4.83 -18.65
CA THR A 38 -5.11 5.15 -19.77
C THR A 38 -6.50 5.56 -19.27
N ASP A 39 -6.95 5.02 -18.15
CA ASP A 39 -8.19 5.41 -17.48
C ASP A 39 -8.07 6.69 -16.63
N GLY A 40 -6.93 7.39 -16.69
CA GLY A 40 -6.69 8.65 -15.97
C GLY A 40 -6.27 8.48 -14.51
N LEU A 41 -6.01 7.25 -14.05
CA LEU A 41 -5.57 6.97 -12.69
C LEU A 41 -4.06 7.18 -12.53
N LYS A 42 -3.60 7.29 -11.27
CA LYS A 42 -2.19 7.47 -10.91
C LYS A 42 -1.65 6.26 -10.11
N PRO A 43 -1.60 5.06 -10.69
CA PRO A 43 -1.11 3.87 -10.00
C PRO A 43 0.41 3.90 -9.79
N SER A 44 0.85 3.23 -8.73
CA SER A 44 2.26 2.94 -8.42
C SER A 44 2.39 1.53 -7.82
N VAL A 45 3.58 0.94 -7.94
CA VAL A 45 3.92 -0.25 -7.16
C VAL A 45 4.24 0.20 -5.73
N ILE A 46 3.54 -0.35 -4.74
CA ILE A 46 3.67 0.03 -3.33
C ILE A 46 4.23 -1.08 -2.43
N GLY A 47 4.48 -2.28 -2.99
CA GLY A 47 5.01 -3.40 -2.22
C GLY A 47 4.95 -4.73 -2.97
N SER A 48 5.18 -5.81 -2.22
CA SER A 48 5.15 -7.20 -2.67
C SER A 48 4.41 -8.09 -1.66
N VAL A 49 3.93 -9.24 -2.14
CA VAL A 49 3.38 -10.31 -1.28
C VAL A 49 4.50 -11.30 -1.01
N GLU A 50 4.67 -11.65 0.26
CA GLU A 50 5.63 -12.65 0.73
C GLU A 50 4.92 -13.81 1.43
N GLU A 51 5.61 -14.92 1.63
CA GLU A 51 5.08 -16.04 2.41
C GLU A 51 4.94 -15.62 3.88
N GLY A 52 3.76 -15.85 4.47
CA GLY A 52 3.46 -15.46 5.85
C GLY A 52 2.06 -14.89 5.99
N HIS A 53 1.88 -14.04 7.01
CA HIS A 53 0.64 -13.33 7.29
C HIS A 53 0.94 -11.92 7.79
N GLY A 54 -0.08 -11.06 7.75
CA GLY A 54 0.04 -9.69 8.20
C GLY A 54 0.58 -8.71 7.14
N VAL A 55 0.89 -7.49 7.60
CA VAL A 55 1.40 -6.38 6.81
C VAL A 55 2.56 -5.73 7.55
N THR A 56 3.68 -5.53 6.86
CA THR A 56 4.87 -4.85 7.40
C THR A 56 5.20 -3.62 6.57
N LEU A 57 5.35 -2.48 7.24
CA LEU A 57 5.80 -1.21 6.68
C LEU A 57 7.17 -0.88 7.31
N GLY A 58 8.23 -1.48 6.77
CA GLY A 58 9.56 -1.47 7.39
C GLY A 58 10.14 -0.08 7.63
N GLU A 59 9.93 0.85 6.70
CA GLU A 59 10.39 2.25 6.83
C GLU A 59 9.78 2.96 8.04
N PHE A 60 8.56 2.58 8.42
CA PHE A 60 7.80 3.23 9.50
C PHE A 60 7.80 2.41 10.80
N GLY A 61 8.44 1.23 10.81
CA GLY A 61 8.45 0.32 11.96
C GLY A 61 7.06 -0.19 12.34
N VAL A 62 6.13 -0.27 11.38
CA VAL A 62 4.75 -0.72 11.63
C VAL A 62 4.57 -2.16 11.17
N HIS A 63 3.93 -2.97 12.01
CA HIS A 63 3.58 -4.36 11.72
C HIS A 63 2.17 -4.67 12.22
N TYR A 64 1.38 -5.37 11.42
CA TYR A 64 0.04 -5.84 11.76
C TYR A 64 -0.07 -7.33 11.45
N ASP A 65 -0.38 -8.17 12.44
CA ASP A 65 -0.60 -9.62 12.21
C ASP A 65 -1.97 -9.90 11.58
N SER A 66 -2.98 -9.13 11.98
CA SER A 66 -4.36 -9.20 11.49
C SER A 66 -5.07 -7.86 11.75
N TYR A 67 -6.07 -7.56 10.93
CA TYR A 67 -7.00 -6.44 11.14
C TYR A 67 -8.16 -6.83 12.04
#